data_AF-A0A657B6S1-F1
#
_entry.id   AF-A0A657B6S1-F1
#
_cell.length_a   1.000
_cell.length_b   1.000
_cell.length_c   1.000
_cell.angle_alpha   90.00
_cell.angle_beta   90.00
_cell.angle_gamma   90.00
#
_symmetry.space_group_name_H-M   'P 1'
#
loop_
_entity.id
_entity.type
_entity.pdbx_description
1 polymer ?
#
loop_
_entity_poly.entity_id
_entity_poly.type
_entity_poly.pdbx_seq_one_letter_code
_entity_poly.pdbx_strand_id
1 'polypeptide(L)'
;MDNKKSLVIRFVDGSMVSFDFAKQVLDPMQLVKNIDNALKQPYMSVEAEGALHLYPRENIKSIQVYPSPEKLPDYVIRGAEYSAG
;
A
#
# COMPACT_ATOMS: atom_id res chain seq x y z
N MET A 1 21.99 2.55 -2.21
CA MET A 1 21.20 2.91 -1.01
C MET A 1 19.86 2.23 -1.16
N ASP A 2 19.51 1.41 -0.18
CA ASP A 2 18.65 0.23 -0.36
C ASP A 2 17.25 0.57 -0.88
N ASN A 3 16.89 -0.09 -1.97
CA ASN A 3 15.62 0.04 -2.69
C ASN A 3 14.49 -0.68 -1.90
N LYS A 4 14.37 -0.38 -0.61
CA LYS A 4 13.41 -1.01 0.30
C LYS A 4 12.01 -0.53 -0.05
N LYS A 5 11.18 -1.48 -0.50
CA LYS A 5 9.76 -1.25 -0.71
C LYS A 5 9.03 -1.57 0.58
N SER A 6 8.23 -0.64 1.07
CA SER A 6 7.43 -0.84 2.27
C SER A 6 5.95 -0.54 2.03
N LEU A 7 5.11 -1.31 2.71
CA LEU A 7 3.67 -1.10 2.79
C LEU A 7 3.30 -0.90 4.26
N VAL A 8 2.67 0.23 4.57
CA VAL A 8 2.16 0.53 5.91
C VAL A 8 0.65 0.60 5.85
N ILE A 9 -0.01 -0.22 6.66
CA ILE A 9 -1.45 -0.21 6.87
C ILE A 9 -1.70 0.35 8.27
N ARG A 10 -2.48 1.43 8.36
CA ARG A 10 -2.96 1.99 9.63
C ARG A 10 -4.42 1.64 9.79
N PHE A 11 -4.80 1.10 10.93
CA PHE A 11 -6.17 0.69 11.23
C PHE A 11 -6.96 1.79 11.95
N VAL A 12 -8.28 1.66 11.93
CA VAL A 12 -9.21 2.61 12.58
C VAL A 12 -9.06 2.65 14.10
N ASP A 13 -8.59 1.56 14.70
CA ASP A 13 -8.30 1.44 16.13
C ASP A 13 -6.97 2.09 16.55
N GLY A 14 -6.20 2.60 15.58
CA GLY A 14 -4.89 3.22 15.80
C GLY A 14 -3.71 2.26 15.74
N SER A 15 -3.94 0.94 15.63
CA SER A 15 -2.86 -0.02 15.39
C SER A 15 -2.29 0.13 13.97
N MET A 16 -1.07 -0.38 13.76
CA MET A 16 -0.42 -0.37 12.46
C MET A 16 0.36 -1.65 12.20
N VAL A 17 0.44 -2.02 10.93
CA VAL A 17 1.30 -3.08 10.42
C VAL A 17 2.16 -2.52 9.29
N SER A 18 3.43 -2.92 9.29
CA SER A 18 4.39 -2.55 8.24
C SER A 18 4.97 -3.83 7.65
N PHE A 19 5.01 -3.88 6.33
CA PHE A 19 5.64 -4.95 5.58
C PHE A 19 6.79 -4.40 4.76
N ASP A 20 7.96 -5.04 4.86
CA ASP A 20 9.10 -4.78 3.99
C ASP A 20 9.20 -5.90 2.95
N PHE A 21 9.22 -5.54 1.67
CA PHE A 21 9.34 -6.51 0.59
C PHE A 21 10.65 -6.29 -0.18
N ALA A 22 11.53 -7.30 -0.19
CA ALA A 22 12.87 -7.20 -0.80
C ALA A 22 12.82 -7.01 -2.33
N LYS A 23 11.84 -7.62 -3.01
CA LYS A 23 11.39 -7.38 -4.38
C LYS A 23 10.48 -8.55 -4.76
N GLN A 24 9.18 -8.31 -4.88
CA GLN A 24 8.36 -8.96 -5.91
C GLN A 24 6.95 -8.36 -5.91
N VAL A 25 6.74 -7.37 -6.79
CA VAL A 25 5.55 -7.34 -7.63
C VAL A 25 6.04 -6.94 -9.02
N LEU A 26 5.82 -7.87 -9.95
CA LEU A 26 5.95 -7.72 -11.40
C LEU A 26 5.22 -6.46 -11.85
N ASP A 27 5.84 -5.65 -12.70
CA ASP A 27 5.21 -4.53 -13.42
C ASP A 27 4.51 -3.45 -12.54
N PRO A 28 5.01 -2.20 -12.51
CA PRO A 28 4.32 -1.06 -11.88
C PRO A 28 2.83 -0.95 -12.24
N MET A 29 2.42 -1.35 -13.46
CA MET A 29 1.01 -1.36 -13.85
C MET A 29 0.17 -2.41 -13.11
N GLN A 30 0.74 -3.58 -12.78
CA GLN A 30 0.05 -4.57 -11.96
C GLN A 30 -0.07 -4.09 -10.52
N LEU A 31 0.92 -3.38 -9.97
CA LEU A 31 0.82 -2.82 -8.63
C LEU A 31 -0.35 -1.82 -8.54
N VAL A 32 -0.46 -0.89 -9.49
CA VAL A 32 -1.59 0.06 -9.54
C VAL A 32 -2.91 -0.67 -9.68
N LYS A 33 -2.99 -1.64 -10.60
CA LYS A 33 -4.20 -2.44 -10.79
C LYS A 33 -4.58 -3.25 -9.55
N ASN A 34 -3.60 -3.76 -8.81
CA ASN A 34 -3.83 -4.52 -7.58
C ASN A 34 -4.29 -3.60 -6.45
N ILE A 35 -3.75 -2.38 -6.35
CA ILE A 35 -4.23 -1.36 -5.42
C ILE A 35 -5.68 -0.98 -5.79
N ASP A 36 -5.96 -0.66 -7.05
CA ASP A 36 -7.30 -0.31 -7.53
C ASP A 36 -8.31 -1.46 -7.30
N ASN A 37 -7.89 -2.70 -7.51
CA ASN A 37 -8.71 -3.87 -7.22
C ASN A 37 -8.91 -4.03 -5.72
N ALA A 38 -7.87 -3.91 -4.90
CA ALA A 38 -7.96 -3.99 -3.44
C ALA A 38 -8.89 -2.91 -2.87
N LEU A 39 -8.90 -1.70 -3.45
CA LEU A 39 -9.81 -0.63 -3.08
C LEU A 39 -11.27 -0.93 -3.44
N LYS A 40 -11.53 -1.81 -4.41
CA LYS A 40 -12.87 -2.30 -4.80
C LYS A 40 -13.29 -3.55 -4.05
N GLN A 41 -12.35 -4.28 -3.43
CA GLN A 41 -12.63 -5.48 -2.65
C GLN A 41 -12.98 -5.13 -1.20
N PRO A 42 -13.77 -5.96 -0.51
CA PRO A 42 -14.07 -5.77 0.92
C PRO A 42 -12.85 -6.03 1.82
N TYR A 43 -11.78 -6.62 1.27
CA TYR A 43 -10.54 -6.91 1.98
C TYR A 43 -9.33 -6.46 1.16
N MET A 44 -8.31 -5.99 1.86
CA MET A 44 -6.96 -5.88 1.35
C MET A 44 -6.20 -7.15 1.69
N SER A 45 -5.69 -7.83 0.66
CA SER A 45 -4.93 -9.08 0.81
C SER A 45 -3.43 -8.81 0.70
N VAL A 46 -2.64 -9.36 1.63
CA VAL A 46 -1.18 -9.30 1.62
C VAL A 46 -0.63 -10.69 1.88
N GLU A 47 0.21 -11.21 0.98
CA GLU A 47 0.98 -12.43 1.24
C GLU A 47 2.33 -12.02 1.83
N ALA A 48 2.66 -12.59 2.99
CA ALA A 48 3.91 -12.36 3.68
C ALA A 48 4.27 -13.59 4.52
N GLU A 49 5.55 -13.96 4.54
CA GLU A 49 6.07 -15.09 5.33
C GLU A 49 5.34 -16.43 5.08
N GLY A 50 4.82 -16.64 3.86
CA GLY A 50 4.06 -17.84 3.51
C GLY A 50 2.62 -17.86 4.04
N ALA A 51 2.14 -16.74 4.59
CA ALA A 51 0.78 -16.56 5.08
C ALA A 51 0.02 -15.52 4.25
N LEU A 52 -1.26 -15.79 4.00
CA LEU A 52 -2.18 -14.84 3.39
C LEU A 52 -2.90 -14.05 4.49
N HIS A 53 -2.58 -12.77 4.61
CA HIS A 53 -3.26 -11.83 5.49
C HIS A 53 -4.41 -11.16 4.75
N LEU A 54 -5.60 -11.13 5.37
CA LEU A 54 -6.78 -10.46 4.86
C LEU A 54 -7.21 -9.38 5.85
N TYR A 55 -7.14 -8.12 5.43
CA TYR A 55 -7.51 -6.96 6.23
C TYR A 55 -8.83 -6.37 5.74
N PRO A 56 -9.90 -6.35 6.56
CA PRO A 56 -11.18 -5.75 6.16
C PRO A 56 -11.00 -4.27 5.82
N ARG A 57 -11.50 -3.85 4.66
CA ARG A 57 -11.37 -2.45 4.19
C ARG A 57 -11.97 -1.46 5.18
N GLU A 58 -13.08 -1.82 5.81
CA GLU A 58 -13.77 -0.99 6.81
C GLU A 58 -12.91 -0.71 8.05
N ASN A 59 -11.93 -1.58 8.33
CA ASN A 59 -11.02 -1.42 9.46
C ASN A 59 -9.74 -0.67 9.09
N ILE A 60 -9.51 -0.37 7.80
CA ILE A 60 -8.30 0.30 7.32
C ILE A 60 -8.56 1.81 7.26
N LYS A 61 -7.76 2.57 8.04
CA LYS A 61 -7.77 4.03 8.06
C LYS A 61 -6.94 4.62 6.92
N SER A 62 -5.76 4.08 6.68
CA SER A 62 -4.91 4.52 5.56
C SER A 62 -3.93 3.44 5.13
N ILE A 63 -3.54 3.54 3.86
CA ILE A 63 -2.56 2.68 3.22
C ILE A 63 -1.46 3.58 2.66
N GLN A 64 -0.21 3.26 2.97
CA GLN A 64 0.96 3.99 2.46
C GLN A 64 1.91 3.00 1.79
N VAL A 65 2.25 3.27 0.54
CA VAL A 65 3.21 2.50 -0.25
C VAL A 65 4.44 3.35 -0.48
N TYR A 66 5.62 2.82 -0.21
CA TYR A 66 6.90 3.46 -0.51
C TYR A 66 7.83 2.50 -1.25
N PRO A 67 8.60 2.96 -2.25
CA PRO A 67 8.47 4.27 -2.90
C PRO A 67 7.12 4.37 -3.64
N SER A 68 6.69 5.61 -3.91
CA SER A 68 5.51 5.83 -4.75
C SER A 68 5.65 5.08 -6.08
N PRO A 69 4.60 4.39 -6.57
CA PRO A 69 4.61 3.80 -7.90
C PRO A 69 4.99 4.82 -8.98
N GLU A 70 5.74 4.40 -10.01
CA GLU A 70 6.16 5.26 -11.12
C GLU A 70 4.97 5.75 -11.97
N LYS A 71 3.98 4.87 -12.14
CA LYS A 71 2.71 5.18 -12.81
C LYS A 71 1.65 5.31 -11.72
N LEU A 72 0.99 6.46 -11.71
CA LEU A 72 -0.14 6.75 -10.83
C LEU A 72 -1.29 7.26 -11.69
N PRO A 73 -2.55 7.00 -11.29
CA PRO A 73 -3.72 7.58 -11.96
C PRO A 73 -3.64 9.12 -12.05
N ASP A 74 -4.27 9.68 -13.08
CA ASP A 74 -4.20 11.12 -13.39
C ASP A 74 -4.80 12.01 -12.29
N TYR A 75 -5.71 11.46 -11.48
CA TYR A 75 -6.34 12.18 -10.37
C TYR A 75 -5.45 12.26 -9.11
N VAL A 76 -4.28 11.62 -9.09
CA VAL A 76 -3.37 11.65 -7.93
C VAL A 76 -2.58 12.97 -7.92
N ILE A 77 -2.69 13.71 -6.81
CA ILE A 77 -1.89 14.92 -6.57
C ILE A 77 -0.42 14.51 -6.36
N ARG A 78 0.48 15.08 -7.17
CA ARG A 78 1.92 14.76 -7.14
C ARG A 78 2.72 15.87 -6.48
N GLY A 79 3.82 15.51 -5.82
CA GLY A 79 4.76 16.48 -5.23
C GLY A 79 4.23 17.20 -4.00
N ALA A 80 3.20 16.66 -3.34
CA ALA A 80 2.73 17.21 -2.06
C ALA A 80 3.74 16.92 -0.94
N GLU A 81 3.96 17.91 -0.08
CA GLU A 81 4.76 17.80 1.13
C GLU A 81 3.85 17.94 2.36
N TYR A 82 4.19 17.27 3.45
CA TYR A 82 3.48 17.49 4.72
C TYR A 82 3.77 18.92 5.18
N SER A 83 2.72 19.75 5.26
CA SER A 83 2.80 20.99 6.02
C SER A 83 2.96 20.62 7.48
N ALA A 84 4.04 21.07 8.13
CA ALA A 84 4.18 20.95 9.58
C ALA A 84 2.90 21.48 10.27
N GLY A 85 2.33 20.67 11.16
CA GLY A 85 1.23 21.05 12.04
C GLY A 85 1.73 21.50 13.39
#